data_AF-A0A2H0WQH8-F1
#
_entry.id   AF-A0A2H0WQH8-F1
#
_cell.length_a   1.000
_cell.length_b   1.000
_cell.length_c   1.000
_cell.angle_alpha   90.00
_cell.angle_beta   90.00
_cell.angle_gamma   90.00
#
_symmetry.space_group_name_H-M   'P 1'
#
loop_
_entity.id
_entity.type
_entity.pdbx_description
1 polymer ?
#
loop_
_entity_poly.entity_id
_entity_poly.type
_entity_poly.pdbx_seq_one_letter_code
_entity_poly.pdbx_strand_id
1 'polypeptide(L)'
;MTLPPKYTPANKIMGAKKEQLQVTQENIIGLTDFISKASLFERAAKLKKLELFQNDESFCLSKPIAKLPLNEGFKKSLTDYGFKIDNRRPDGILTIVFHEKRDNSLPIKLSDWWNIRKGEKPSFVLPEVDFTISNKERGILLQPHVTFSDVIVGPGNQTTHNRMAEVISSYYQKTPSIFKEMVQNNFKIIIPWKEIDAAGARTLYELFDEWAGGNKSLKEIAHSNASPFKPSPHNYDYEEIWDHYLPEQLQGNLFAQWKKQLDEFKRKLP
;
A
#
# COMPACT_ATOMS: atom_id res chain seq x y z
N MET A 1 1.71 -38.94 50.50
CA MET A 1 2.24 -38.91 49.13
C MET A 1 1.93 -40.23 48.47
N THR A 2 0.95 -40.23 47.57
CA THR A 2 0.41 -41.44 46.93
C THR A 2 0.29 -41.15 45.43
N LEU A 3 1.00 -41.92 44.63
CA LEU A 3 1.01 -41.82 43.17
C LEU A 3 -0.37 -42.25 42.60
N PRO A 4 -0.88 -41.62 41.53
CA PRO A 4 -2.06 -42.12 40.83
C PRO A 4 -1.72 -43.33 39.92
N PRO A 5 -2.70 -44.20 39.66
CA PRO A 5 -2.50 -45.48 38.98
C PRO A 5 -2.39 -45.36 37.45
N LYS A 6 -1.75 -46.39 36.89
CA LYS A 6 -1.43 -46.60 35.48
C LYS A 6 -2.65 -46.63 34.57
N TYR A 7 -2.55 -45.94 33.44
CA TYR A 7 -3.49 -45.98 32.32
C TYR A 7 -3.32 -47.29 31.53
N THR A 8 -4.41 -47.96 31.17
CA THR A 8 -4.44 -49.00 30.13
C THR A 8 -5.69 -48.79 29.28
N PRO A 9 -5.59 -48.75 27.95
CA PRO A 9 -6.68 -48.25 27.11
C PRO A 9 -7.69 -49.36 26.80
N ALA A 10 -8.97 -49.08 27.04
CA ALA A 10 -10.07 -49.88 26.52
C ALA A 10 -10.50 -49.32 25.16
N ASN A 11 -10.18 -50.06 24.10
CA ASN A 11 -10.80 -49.91 22.80
C ASN A 11 -12.21 -50.52 22.80
N LYS A 12 -13.08 -49.94 21.96
CA LYS A 12 -14.41 -50.38 21.49
C LYS A 12 -15.62 -50.07 22.40
N ILE A 13 -16.30 -48.97 22.05
CA ILE A 13 -17.72 -49.04 21.67
C ILE A 13 -17.89 -48.34 20.32
N MET A 14 -18.54 -49.07 19.41
CA MET A 14 -18.84 -48.73 18.03
C MET A 14 -19.89 -47.61 17.91
N GLY A 15 -19.91 -46.93 16.76
CA GLY A 15 -21.17 -46.46 16.19
C GLY A 15 -21.35 -44.95 16.07
N ALA A 16 -20.38 -44.23 15.52
CA ALA A 16 -20.70 -43.03 14.76
C ALA A 16 -19.90 -43.09 13.47
N LYS A 17 -20.60 -43.21 12.33
CA LYS A 17 -20.02 -43.03 11.01
C LYS A 17 -19.24 -41.70 11.03
N LYS A 18 -17.91 -41.77 11.02
CA LYS A 18 -17.13 -40.74 10.36
C LYS A 18 -17.49 -40.86 8.89
N GLU A 19 -18.54 -40.17 8.46
CA GLU A 19 -18.52 -39.62 7.11
C GLU A 19 -17.34 -38.65 7.09
N GLN A 20 -16.18 -39.20 6.75
CA GLN A 20 -15.15 -38.43 6.10
C GLN A 20 -15.81 -37.88 4.84
N LEU A 21 -16.32 -36.66 4.95
CA LEU A 21 -16.41 -35.78 3.80
C LEU A 21 -14.99 -35.75 3.23
N GLN A 22 -14.74 -36.60 2.23
CA GLN A 22 -13.76 -36.34 1.19
C GLN A 22 -14.23 -35.04 0.52
N VAL A 23 -13.94 -33.92 1.17
CA VAL A 23 -13.72 -32.68 0.47
C VAL A 23 -12.46 -32.96 -0.32
N THR A 24 -12.60 -33.26 -1.60
CA THR A 24 -11.50 -33.18 -2.55
C THR A 24 -10.76 -31.88 -2.25
N GLN A 25 -9.49 -31.99 -1.84
CA GLN A 25 -8.62 -30.86 -1.46
C GLN A 25 -8.45 -29.81 -2.59
N GLU A 26 -9.03 -30.06 -3.76
CA GLU A 26 -8.73 -29.38 -5.01
C GLU A 26 -9.27 -27.94 -5.14
N ASN A 27 -10.02 -27.38 -4.19
CA ASN A 27 -10.61 -26.04 -4.36
C ASN A 27 -10.72 -25.18 -3.09
N ILE A 28 -9.92 -25.45 -2.04
CA ILE A 28 -9.91 -24.57 -0.87
C ILE A 28 -8.98 -23.39 -1.15
N ILE A 29 -9.53 -22.18 -1.26
CA ILE A 29 -8.73 -20.95 -1.29
C ILE A 29 -8.11 -20.77 0.09
N GLY A 30 -6.78 -20.87 0.13
CA GLY A 30 -5.93 -20.65 1.29
C GLY A 30 -5.21 -19.31 1.23
N LEU A 31 -4.48 -18.96 2.30
CA LEU A 31 -3.74 -17.70 2.38
C LEU A 31 -2.62 -17.59 1.33
N THR A 32 -2.06 -18.72 0.90
CA THR A 32 -1.01 -18.78 -0.13
C THR A 32 -1.48 -18.40 -1.53
N ASP A 33 -2.80 -18.36 -1.75
CA ASP A 33 -3.40 -17.98 -3.04
C ASP A 33 -3.52 -16.47 -3.21
N PHE A 34 -3.27 -15.70 -2.16
CA PHE A 34 -3.35 -14.25 -2.17
C PHE A 34 -2.00 -13.62 -2.50
N ILE A 35 -2.05 -12.50 -3.23
CA ILE A 35 -0.91 -11.65 -3.51
C ILE A 35 -0.88 -10.54 -2.46
N SER A 36 0.22 -10.40 -1.74
CA SER A 36 0.40 -9.29 -0.81
C SER A 36 0.59 -7.97 -1.57
N LYS A 37 0.17 -6.86 -0.96
CA LYS A 37 0.42 -5.49 -1.43
C LYS A 37 1.90 -5.22 -1.67
N ALA A 38 2.78 -5.69 -0.78
CA ALA A 38 4.22 -5.62 -0.96
C ALA A 38 4.66 -6.29 -2.28
N SER A 39 4.16 -7.50 -2.58
CA SER A 39 4.46 -8.17 -3.85
C SER A 39 3.94 -7.40 -5.07
N LEU A 40 2.76 -6.77 -4.98
CA LEU A 40 2.24 -5.92 -6.06
C LEU A 40 3.17 -4.72 -6.32
N PHE A 41 3.64 -4.07 -5.26
CA PHE A 41 4.59 -2.96 -5.38
C PHE A 41 5.95 -3.40 -5.91
N GLU A 42 6.48 -4.56 -5.47
CA GLU A 42 7.73 -5.12 -6.00
C GLU A 42 7.64 -5.38 -7.50
N ARG A 43 6.53 -5.97 -7.97
CA ARG A 43 6.29 -6.22 -9.40
C ARG A 43 6.22 -4.91 -10.17
N ALA A 44 5.49 -3.92 -9.66
CA ALA A 44 5.39 -2.59 -10.27
C ALA A 44 6.76 -1.88 -10.33
N ALA A 45 7.53 -1.93 -9.24
CA ALA A 45 8.87 -1.38 -9.17
C ALA A 45 9.82 -2.03 -10.18
N LYS A 46 9.76 -3.36 -10.33
CA LYS A 46 10.54 -4.12 -11.32
C LYS A 46 10.26 -3.67 -12.75
N LEU A 47 8.99 -3.43 -13.13
CA LEU A 47 8.64 -2.93 -14.46
C LEU A 47 9.27 -1.57 -14.77
N LYS A 48 9.37 -0.69 -13.76
CA LYS A 48 9.97 0.64 -13.89
C LYS A 48 11.45 0.68 -13.49
N LYS A 49 12.08 -0.47 -13.21
CA LYS A 49 13.48 -0.61 -12.78
C LYS A 49 13.81 0.24 -11.55
N LEU A 50 12.89 0.24 -10.58
CA LEU A 50 13.00 0.95 -9.31
C LEU A 50 13.38 -0.03 -8.20
N GLU A 51 14.20 0.41 -7.26
CA GLU A 51 14.48 -0.31 -6.02
C GLU A 51 13.58 0.23 -4.91
N LEU A 52 12.95 -0.63 -4.12
CA LEU A 52 12.14 -0.24 -2.96
C LEU A 52 12.98 -0.17 -1.68
N PHE A 53 12.54 0.62 -0.70
CA PHE A 53 13.03 0.49 0.68
C PHE A 53 12.56 -0.85 1.26
N GLN A 54 13.45 -1.59 1.91
CA GLN A 54 13.19 -3.01 2.23
C GLN A 54 12.29 -3.25 3.45
N ASN A 55 11.93 -2.26 4.29
CA ASN A 55 11.45 -2.55 5.65
C ASN A 55 10.38 -1.60 6.21
N ASP A 56 9.63 -0.86 5.41
CA ASP A 56 8.59 0.01 5.97
C ASP A 56 7.22 -0.26 5.32
N GLU A 57 6.44 -1.11 5.97
CA GLU A 57 5.07 -1.46 5.56
C GLU A 57 4.15 -0.22 5.51
N SER A 58 4.54 0.85 6.22
CA SER A 58 3.75 2.09 6.28
C SER A 58 4.02 3.05 5.11
N PHE A 59 5.16 2.92 4.41
CA PHE A 59 5.53 3.79 3.29
C PHE A 59 6.15 2.99 2.14
N CYS A 60 5.40 2.84 1.05
CA CYS A 60 5.88 2.14 -0.15
C CYS A 60 6.56 3.13 -1.09
N LEU A 61 7.81 3.46 -0.76
CA LEU A 61 8.66 4.37 -1.53
C LEU A 61 9.79 3.62 -2.24
N SER A 62 10.18 4.12 -3.41
CA SER A 62 11.47 3.76 -3.99
C SER A 62 12.61 4.35 -3.18
N LYS A 63 13.78 3.71 -3.21
CA LYS A 63 15.04 4.38 -2.90
C LYS A 63 15.22 5.61 -3.81
N PRO A 64 16.05 6.60 -3.40
CA PRO A 64 16.37 7.73 -4.26
C PRO A 64 16.90 7.27 -5.62
N ILE A 65 16.21 7.69 -6.68
CA ILE A 65 16.57 7.33 -8.07
C ILE A 65 17.67 8.23 -8.65
N ALA A 66 17.96 9.34 -7.95
CA ALA A 66 19.06 10.24 -8.25
C ALA A 66 19.48 10.99 -7.00
N LYS A 67 20.70 11.56 -7.06
CA LYS A 67 21.22 12.46 -6.05
C LYS A 67 21.61 13.76 -6.72
N LEU A 68 20.76 14.78 -6.58
CA LEU A 68 20.86 16.04 -7.32
C LEU A 68 21.32 17.16 -6.39
N PRO A 69 22.31 17.98 -6.77
CA PRO A 69 22.89 18.97 -5.86
C PRO A 69 21.97 20.17 -5.64
N LEU A 70 21.66 20.52 -4.39
CA LEU A 70 20.93 21.75 -4.04
C LEU A 70 21.86 22.98 -4.13
N ASN A 71 22.31 23.29 -5.36
CA ASN A 71 23.19 24.42 -5.63
C ASN A 71 22.42 25.73 -5.84
N GLU A 72 23.13 26.86 -5.89
CA GLU A 72 22.51 28.19 -6.04
C GLU A 72 21.72 28.34 -7.34
N GLY A 73 22.15 27.71 -8.43
CA GLY A 73 21.40 27.69 -9.69
C GLY A 73 20.04 26.99 -9.55
N PHE A 74 20.00 25.86 -8.85
CA PHE A 74 18.75 25.14 -8.61
C PHE A 74 17.84 25.90 -7.64
N LYS A 75 18.41 26.51 -6.58
CA LYS A 75 17.66 27.39 -5.66
C LYS A 75 17.03 28.59 -6.39
N LYS A 76 17.76 29.16 -7.35
CA LYS A 76 17.21 30.20 -8.24
C LYS A 76 16.04 29.64 -9.06
N SER A 77 16.21 28.49 -9.70
CA SER A 77 15.14 27.84 -10.46
C SER A 77 13.90 27.52 -9.61
N LEU A 78 14.08 27.12 -8.35
CA LEU A 78 12.97 26.95 -7.41
C LEU A 78 12.23 28.28 -7.19
N THR A 79 12.96 29.38 -6.99
CA THR A 79 12.36 30.71 -6.82
C THR A 79 11.59 31.14 -8.06
N ASP A 80 12.13 30.91 -9.26
CA ASP A 80 11.48 31.21 -10.55
C ASP A 80 10.17 30.42 -10.71
N TYR A 81 10.07 29.23 -10.10
CA TYR A 81 8.87 28.39 -10.10
C TYR A 81 7.93 28.64 -8.91
N GLY A 82 8.17 29.70 -8.13
CA GLY A 82 7.27 30.16 -7.07
C GLY A 82 7.56 29.58 -5.68
N PHE A 83 8.69 28.91 -5.48
CA PHE A 83 9.12 28.52 -4.14
C PHE A 83 9.72 29.73 -3.41
N LYS A 84 9.47 29.82 -2.10
CA LYS A 84 10.20 30.70 -1.20
C LYS A 84 11.29 29.91 -0.51
N ILE A 85 12.47 30.49 -0.42
CA ILE A 85 13.62 29.89 0.25
C ILE A 85 14.06 30.84 1.37
N ASP A 86 14.01 30.37 2.61
CA ASP A 86 14.60 31.06 3.74
C ASP A 86 15.86 30.34 4.20
N ASN A 87 17.00 30.95 3.89
CA ASN A 87 18.32 30.47 4.25
C ASN A 87 18.99 31.33 5.34
N ARG A 88 18.28 32.29 5.96
CA ARG A 88 18.86 33.25 6.92
C ARG A 88 18.51 32.92 8.37
N ARG A 89 17.84 31.79 8.62
CA ARG A 89 17.43 31.41 9.96
C ARG A 89 18.64 31.22 10.88
N PRO A 90 18.62 31.82 12.09
CA PRO A 90 19.73 31.76 13.04
C PRO A 90 19.95 30.34 13.61
N ASP A 91 18.95 29.46 13.51
CA ASP A 91 19.02 28.05 13.94
C ASP A 91 19.72 27.12 12.94
N GLY A 92 20.22 27.66 11.82
CA GLY A 92 20.92 26.88 10.81
C GLY A 92 20.00 26.01 9.94
N ILE A 93 18.68 26.23 9.96
CA ILE A 93 17.73 25.51 9.10
C ILE A 93 17.55 26.27 7.78
N LEU A 94 17.62 25.54 6.68
CA LEU A 94 17.17 26.01 5.36
C LEU A 94 15.71 25.58 5.18
N THR A 95 14.82 26.55 4.97
CA THR A 95 13.41 26.25 4.71
C THR A 95 13.08 26.53 3.25
N ILE A 96 12.47 25.56 2.56
CA ILE A 96 11.93 25.69 1.20
C ILE A 96 10.42 25.49 1.29
N VAL A 97 9.64 26.44 0.78
CA VAL A 97 8.17 26.40 0.83
C VAL A 97 7.58 26.66 -0.54
N PHE A 98 6.59 25.87 -0.93
CA PHE A 98 5.72 26.19 -2.06
C PHE A 98 4.41 26.78 -1.56
N HIS A 99 4.03 27.94 -2.10
CA HIS A 99 2.67 28.42 -1.97
C HIS A 99 1.96 28.18 -3.28
N GLU A 100 1.08 27.18 -3.30
CA GLU A 100 0.03 27.20 -4.31
C GLU A 100 -0.73 28.53 -4.09
N LYS A 101 -0.85 29.36 -5.13
CA LYS A 101 -1.65 30.59 -5.09
C LYS A 101 -3.14 30.22 -4.91
N ARG A 102 -3.50 29.69 -3.75
CA ARG A 102 -4.85 29.78 -3.21
C ARG A 102 -4.87 31.10 -2.48
N ASP A 103 -5.96 31.85 -2.65
CA ASP A 103 -6.20 33.19 -2.11
C ASP A 103 -5.30 33.57 -0.93
N ASN A 104 -4.73 34.77 -0.99
CA ASN A 104 -3.81 35.38 0.00
C ASN A 104 -4.32 35.39 1.47
N SER A 105 -5.48 34.78 1.76
CA SER A 105 -6.12 34.63 3.06
C SER A 105 -5.85 33.30 3.77
N LEU A 106 -5.32 32.27 3.10
CA LEU A 106 -5.06 30.99 3.77
C LEU A 106 -3.64 30.93 4.35
N PRO A 107 -3.50 30.60 5.65
CA PRO A 107 -2.20 30.50 6.28
C PRO A 107 -1.40 29.36 5.65
N ILE A 108 -0.10 29.60 5.55
CA ILE A 108 0.89 28.62 5.14
C ILE A 108 0.79 27.41 6.08
N LYS A 109 0.61 26.19 5.52
CA LYS A 109 0.56 24.97 6.33
C LYS A 109 1.93 24.34 6.43
N LEU A 110 2.19 23.67 7.56
CA LEU A 110 3.40 22.88 7.77
C LEU A 110 3.58 21.80 6.68
N SER A 111 2.47 21.34 6.08
CA SER A 111 2.45 20.38 4.97
C SER A 111 3.08 20.87 3.67
N ASP A 112 3.51 22.13 3.59
CA ASP A 112 4.11 22.74 2.40
C ASP A 112 5.63 22.96 2.54
N TRP A 113 6.22 22.57 3.68
CA TRP A 113 7.57 22.96 4.08
C TRP A 113 8.54 21.80 3.95
N TRP A 114 9.68 22.05 3.31
CA TRP A 114 10.91 21.32 3.61
C TRP A 114 11.76 22.15 4.56
N ASN A 115 12.04 21.59 5.73
CA ASN A 115 13.07 22.08 6.64
C ASN A 115 14.28 21.16 6.52
N ILE A 116 15.40 21.71 6.06
CA ILE A 116 16.63 20.98 5.79
C ILE A 116 17.69 21.50 6.76
N ARG A 117 18.31 20.59 7.52
CA ARG A 117 19.42 20.96 8.39
C ARG A 117 20.62 21.33 7.52
N LYS A 118 21.21 22.51 7.73
CA LYS A 118 22.49 22.82 7.09
C LYS A 118 23.58 21.98 7.76
N GLY A 119 24.06 20.97 7.03
CA GLY A 119 25.24 20.22 7.41
C GLY A 119 26.53 20.89 6.93
N GLU A 120 27.66 20.36 7.36
CA GLU A 120 28.99 20.68 6.81
C GLU A 120 29.15 20.17 5.36
N LYS A 121 28.33 19.20 4.97
CA LYS A 121 28.32 18.59 3.64
C LYS A 121 27.28 19.26 2.73
N PRO A 122 27.49 19.26 1.40
CA PRO A 122 26.49 19.73 0.46
C PRO A 122 25.16 18.97 0.62
N SER A 123 24.05 19.70 0.65
CA SER A 123 22.71 19.09 0.66
C SER A 123 22.31 18.63 -0.75
N PHE A 124 21.58 17.53 -0.80
CA PHE A 124 21.08 16.95 -2.04
C PHE A 124 19.57 16.85 -2.04
N VAL A 125 18.97 17.07 -3.21
CA VAL A 125 17.60 16.71 -3.54
C VAL A 125 17.62 15.24 -3.93
N LEU A 126 16.70 14.48 -3.36
CA LEU A 126 16.57 13.04 -3.54
C LEU A 126 15.19 12.75 -4.14
N PRO A 127 15.08 12.66 -5.47
CA PRO A 127 13.86 12.24 -6.13
C PRO A 127 13.59 10.76 -5.85
N GLU A 128 12.35 10.44 -5.53
CA GLU A 128 11.84 9.12 -5.16
C GLU A 128 10.47 8.90 -5.83
N VAL A 129 9.95 7.68 -5.78
CA VAL A 129 8.65 7.33 -6.33
C VAL A 129 7.79 6.76 -5.22
N ASP A 130 6.60 7.32 -5.06
CA ASP A 130 5.56 6.82 -4.16
C ASP A 130 4.64 5.84 -4.90
N PHE A 131 4.27 4.76 -4.21
CA PHE A 131 3.45 3.68 -4.74
C PHE A 131 2.16 3.57 -3.92
N THR A 132 1.02 3.75 -4.59
CA THR A 132 -0.30 3.64 -3.96
C THR A 132 -1.19 2.72 -4.79
N ILE A 133 -2.08 1.97 -4.14
CA ILE A 133 -3.10 1.18 -4.85
C ILE A 133 -4.27 2.08 -5.26
N SER A 134 -4.65 2.03 -6.53
CA SER A 134 -5.83 2.74 -7.05
C SER A 134 -6.93 1.75 -7.38
N ASN A 135 -7.95 1.68 -6.52
CA ASN A 135 -9.12 0.84 -6.78
C ASN A 135 -9.91 1.30 -8.00
N LYS A 136 -10.02 2.64 -8.19
CA LYS A 136 -10.72 3.26 -9.32
C LYS A 136 -10.05 2.92 -10.66
N GLU A 137 -8.73 3.07 -10.73
CA GLU A 137 -7.97 2.85 -11.97
C GLU A 137 -7.49 1.39 -12.11
N ARG A 138 -7.80 0.53 -11.13
CA ARG A 138 -7.49 -0.91 -11.11
C ARG A 138 -6.00 -1.18 -11.38
N GLY A 139 -5.14 -0.63 -10.52
CA GLY A 139 -3.69 -0.82 -10.62
C GLY A 139 -2.89 -0.12 -9.53
N ILE A 140 -1.58 -0.06 -9.75
CA ILE A 140 -0.63 0.68 -8.90
C ILE A 140 -0.42 2.06 -9.49
N LEU A 141 -0.70 3.09 -8.70
CA LEU A 141 -0.42 4.48 -9.01
C LEU A 141 0.99 4.82 -8.53
N LEU A 142 1.80 5.36 -9.45
CA LEU A 142 3.11 5.93 -9.16
C LEU A 142 3.01 7.46 -9.15
N GLN A 143 3.55 8.08 -8.11
CA GLN A 143 3.58 9.52 -7.95
C GLN A 143 4.98 10.01 -7.55
N PRO A 144 5.35 11.26 -7.87
CA PRO A 144 6.66 11.77 -7.49
C PRO A 144 6.71 12.00 -5.98
N HIS A 145 7.75 11.49 -5.34
CA HIS A 145 8.12 11.87 -3.98
C HIS A 145 9.47 12.60 -4.04
N VAL A 146 9.62 13.66 -3.26
CA VAL A 146 10.91 14.37 -3.20
C VAL A 146 11.29 14.63 -1.75
N THR A 147 12.46 14.14 -1.38
CA THR A 147 13.08 14.38 -0.08
C THR A 147 14.45 15.05 -0.24
N PHE A 148 15.12 15.33 0.87
CA PHE A 148 16.46 15.89 0.91
C PHE A 148 17.34 15.07 1.83
N SER A 149 18.65 15.06 1.57
CA SER A 149 19.64 14.30 2.37
C SER A 149 19.60 14.57 3.87
N ASP A 150 19.22 15.79 4.26
CA ASP A 150 19.27 16.28 5.64
C ASP A 150 17.92 16.87 6.06
N VAL A 151 16.82 16.30 5.53
CA VAL A 151 15.46 16.76 5.85
C VAL A 151 15.15 16.48 7.32
N ILE A 152 14.66 17.50 8.04
CA ILE A 152 14.13 17.38 9.40
C ILE A 152 12.61 17.13 9.32
N VAL A 153 11.94 17.92 8.49
CA VAL A 153 10.51 17.80 8.19
C VAL A 153 10.33 18.08 6.70
N GLY A 154 9.60 17.20 6.03
CA GLY A 154 9.17 17.37 4.65
C GLY A 154 7.66 17.70 4.57
N PRO A 155 7.20 18.17 3.40
CA PRO A 155 5.79 18.38 3.14
C PRO A 155 5.07 17.03 3.12
N GLY A 156 3.83 17.02 3.59
CA GLY A 156 2.93 15.87 3.43
C GLY A 156 1.97 16.03 2.25
N ASN A 157 2.00 17.17 1.56
CA ASN A 157 1.10 17.47 0.46
C ASN A 157 1.71 17.09 -0.89
N GLN A 158 1.02 16.21 -1.63
CA GLN A 158 1.44 15.75 -2.95
C GLN A 158 1.59 16.89 -3.98
N THR A 159 0.82 17.97 -3.89
CA THR A 159 0.97 19.13 -4.80
C THR A 159 2.36 19.73 -4.74
N THR A 160 2.94 19.79 -3.54
CA THR A 160 4.27 20.36 -3.31
C THR A 160 5.36 19.48 -3.90
N HIS A 161 5.23 18.15 -3.78
CA HIS A 161 6.11 17.19 -4.47
C HIS A 161 5.97 17.24 -5.99
N ASN A 162 4.75 17.33 -6.52
CA ASN A 162 4.49 17.46 -7.95
C ASN A 162 5.18 18.70 -8.52
N ARG A 163 5.03 19.85 -7.86
CA ARG A 163 5.66 21.09 -8.28
C ARG A 163 7.18 20.99 -8.24
N MET A 164 7.75 20.37 -7.21
CA MET A 164 9.19 20.11 -7.12
C MET A 164 9.68 19.21 -8.26
N ALA A 165 8.91 18.18 -8.63
CA ALA A 165 9.21 17.30 -9.75
C ALA A 165 9.23 18.05 -11.10
N GLU A 166 8.37 19.05 -11.31
CA GLU A 166 8.44 19.94 -12.47
C GLU A 166 9.77 20.71 -12.50
N VAL A 167 10.15 21.35 -11.39
CA VAL A 167 11.41 22.13 -11.35
C VAL A 167 12.61 21.23 -11.60
N ILE A 168 12.65 20.05 -10.98
CA ILE A 168 13.70 19.05 -11.22
C ILE A 168 13.76 18.71 -12.72
N SER A 169 12.62 18.38 -13.33
CA SER A 169 12.53 17.98 -14.74
C SER A 169 12.95 19.07 -15.71
N SER A 170 12.66 20.33 -15.40
CA SER A 170 13.05 21.46 -16.24
C SER A 170 14.50 21.91 -16.04
N TYR A 171 15.02 21.86 -14.81
CA TYR A 171 16.36 22.36 -14.51
C TYR A 171 17.48 21.36 -14.82
N TYR A 172 17.35 20.11 -14.34
CA TYR A 172 18.40 19.12 -14.56
C TYR A 172 18.20 18.41 -15.91
N GLN A 173 19.14 18.62 -16.84
CA GLN A 173 19.10 17.93 -18.14
C GLN A 173 19.03 16.41 -18.00
N LYS A 174 19.77 15.87 -17.02
CA LYS A 174 19.85 14.45 -16.67
C LYS A 174 18.75 13.98 -15.70
N THR A 175 17.63 14.68 -15.60
CA THR A 175 16.51 14.23 -14.76
C THR A 175 16.10 12.79 -15.13
N PRO A 176 15.89 11.92 -14.12
CA PRO A 176 15.43 10.55 -14.34
C PRO A 176 14.21 10.49 -15.26
N SER A 177 14.22 9.55 -16.21
CA SER A 177 13.15 9.41 -17.22
C SER A 177 11.77 9.25 -16.60
N ILE A 178 11.68 8.51 -15.48
CA ILE A 178 10.41 8.28 -14.78
C ILE A 178 9.80 9.58 -14.25
N PHE A 179 10.60 10.57 -13.81
CA PHE A 179 10.08 11.88 -13.40
C PHE A 179 9.55 12.68 -14.59
N LYS A 180 10.27 12.66 -15.73
CA LYS A 180 9.79 13.30 -16.96
C LYS A 180 8.46 12.68 -17.42
N GLU A 181 8.38 11.35 -17.38
CA GLU A 181 7.15 10.60 -17.69
C GLU A 181 6.00 10.99 -16.75
N MET A 182 6.24 11.05 -15.43
CA MET A 182 5.21 11.48 -14.47
C MET A 182 4.73 12.90 -14.75
N VAL A 183 5.64 13.87 -14.95
CA VAL A 183 5.28 15.26 -15.25
C VAL A 183 4.42 15.35 -16.52
N GLN A 184 4.76 14.60 -17.57
CA GLN A 184 3.97 14.53 -18.81
C GLN A 184 2.59 13.90 -18.62
N ASN A 185 2.43 13.01 -17.64
CA ASN A 185 1.18 12.32 -17.32
C ASN A 185 0.47 12.94 -16.09
N ASN A 186 0.54 14.25 -15.92
CA ASN A 186 -0.12 14.97 -14.81
C ASN A 186 0.24 14.39 -13.42
N PHE A 187 1.54 14.11 -13.23
CA PHE A 187 2.17 13.61 -12.01
C PHE A 187 1.76 12.21 -11.58
N LYS A 188 1.24 11.42 -12.52
CA LYS A 188 0.67 10.11 -12.23
C LYS A 188 1.01 9.13 -13.34
N ILE A 189 1.53 7.98 -12.99
CA ILE A 189 1.62 6.83 -13.90
C ILE A 189 0.81 5.70 -13.28
N ILE A 190 -0.01 5.03 -14.08
CA ILE A 190 -0.76 3.86 -13.63
C ILE A 190 -0.07 2.64 -14.22
N ILE A 191 0.25 1.67 -13.37
CA ILE A 191 0.62 0.31 -13.76
C ILE A 191 -0.63 -0.56 -13.56
N PRO A 192 -1.34 -0.90 -14.64
CA PRO A 192 -2.54 -1.73 -14.55
C PRO A 192 -2.24 -3.10 -13.97
N TRP A 193 -3.22 -3.69 -13.28
CA TRP A 193 -3.11 -5.05 -12.72
C TRP A 193 -2.63 -6.12 -13.70
N LYS A 194 -3.07 -6.04 -14.95
CA LYS A 194 -2.68 -6.97 -16.02
C LYS A 194 -1.18 -6.96 -16.33
N GLU A 195 -0.49 -5.85 -16.08
CA GLU A 195 0.94 -5.73 -16.38
C GLU A 195 1.82 -6.37 -15.28
N ILE A 196 1.23 -6.68 -14.13
CA ILE A 196 1.91 -7.31 -12.98
C ILE A 196 1.30 -8.66 -12.60
N ASP A 197 0.68 -9.35 -13.58
CA ASP A 197 0.08 -10.68 -13.42
C ASP A 197 -0.92 -10.76 -12.25
N ALA A 198 -1.69 -9.69 -12.06
CA ALA A 198 -2.69 -9.56 -10.99
C ALA A 198 -4.06 -9.13 -11.56
N ALA A 199 -4.34 -9.45 -12.82
CA ALA A 199 -5.57 -9.04 -13.50
C ALA A 199 -6.83 -9.33 -12.67
N GLY A 200 -7.68 -8.32 -12.56
CA GLY A 200 -8.93 -8.37 -11.78
C GLY A 200 -8.76 -8.65 -10.29
N ALA A 201 -7.55 -8.53 -9.73
CA ALA A 201 -7.32 -8.78 -8.32
C ALA A 201 -8.11 -7.80 -7.42
N ARG A 202 -8.63 -8.33 -6.31
CA ARG A 202 -9.49 -7.62 -5.37
C ARG A 202 -9.19 -8.05 -3.94
N THR A 203 -9.42 -7.17 -2.99
CA THR A 203 -9.25 -7.52 -1.57
C THR A 203 -10.37 -8.45 -1.12
N LEU A 204 -10.11 -9.19 -0.04
CA LEU A 204 -11.12 -10.09 0.53
C LEU A 204 -12.39 -9.34 0.96
N TYR A 205 -12.22 -8.11 1.45
CA TYR A 205 -13.32 -7.22 1.81
C TYR A 205 -14.20 -6.87 0.60
N GLU A 206 -13.58 -6.42 -0.50
CA GLU A 206 -14.30 -6.07 -1.74
C GLU A 206 -15.09 -7.27 -2.28
N LEU A 207 -14.47 -8.45 -2.26
CA LEU A 207 -15.06 -9.70 -2.74
C LEU A 207 -16.23 -10.15 -1.86
N PHE A 208 -16.10 -10.01 -0.54
CA PHE A 208 -17.18 -10.37 0.37
C PHE A 208 -18.36 -9.41 0.26
N ASP A 209 -18.10 -8.11 0.10
CA ASP A 209 -19.15 -7.11 -0.06
C ASP A 209 -19.99 -7.36 -1.34
N GLU A 210 -19.32 -7.68 -2.45
CA GLU A 210 -19.95 -8.10 -3.69
C GLU A 210 -20.79 -9.37 -3.49
N TRP A 211 -20.19 -10.42 -2.91
CA TRP A 211 -20.86 -11.69 -2.71
C TRP A 211 -22.07 -11.58 -1.78
N ALA A 212 -21.97 -10.76 -0.73
CA ALA A 212 -23.06 -10.54 0.23
C ALA A 212 -24.20 -9.70 -0.36
N GLY A 213 -23.98 -8.98 -1.46
CA GLY A 213 -25.03 -8.26 -2.20
C GLY A 213 -25.83 -7.27 -1.33
N GLY A 214 -25.19 -6.63 -0.36
CA GLY A 214 -25.84 -5.70 0.57
C GLY A 214 -26.62 -6.34 1.73
N ASN A 215 -26.57 -7.66 1.91
CA ASN A 215 -27.21 -8.35 3.03
C ASN A 215 -26.55 -8.02 4.37
N LYS A 216 -27.22 -7.20 5.18
CA LYS A 216 -26.71 -6.72 6.48
C LYS A 216 -26.48 -7.85 7.48
N SER A 217 -27.42 -8.78 7.61
CA SER A 217 -27.30 -9.90 8.56
C SER A 217 -26.14 -10.82 8.21
N LEU A 218 -25.88 -11.03 6.91
CA LEU A 218 -24.74 -11.82 6.45
C LEU A 218 -23.40 -11.15 6.80
N LYS A 219 -23.33 -9.83 6.64
CA LYS A 219 -22.16 -9.03 7.07
C LYS A 219 -21.98 -9.09 8.58
N GLU A 220 -23.04 -8.92 9.36
CA GLU A 220 -22.99 -9.04 10.82
C GLU A 220 -22.47 -10.41 11.28
N ILE A 221 -22.92 -11.50 10.65
CA ILE A 221 -22.39 -12.85 10.90
C ILE A 221 -20.90 -12.90 10.58
N ALA A 222 -20.49 -12.34 9.45
CA ALA A 222 -19.09 -12.33 9.01
C ALA A 222 -18.17 -11.52 9.94
N HIS A 223 -18.69 -10.47 10.58
CA HIS A 223 -18.00 -9.65 11.57
C HIS A 223 -18.03 -10.23 13.00
N SER A 224 -18.75 -11.34 13.23
CA SER A 224 -18.86 -11.95 14.55
C SER A 224 -17.75 -12.96 14.84
N ASN A 225 -17.48 -13.22 16.13
CA ASN A 225 -16.60 -14.31 16.56
C ASN A 225 -17.07 -15.71 16.13
N ALA A 226 -18.32 -15.83 15.68
CA ALA A 226 -18.91 -17.05 15.17
C ALA A 226 -18.89 -17.13 13.62
N SER A 227 -18.16 -16.22 12.95
CA SER A 227 -18.07 -16.18 11.49
C SER A 227 -17.67 -17.55 10.93
N PRO A 228 -18.48 -18.16 10.05
CA PRO A 228 -18.17 -19.44 9.45
C PRO A 228 -17.18 -19.33 8.28
N PHE A 229 -16.85 -18.10 7.88
CA PHE A 229 -16.12 -17.84 6.65
C PHE A 229 -14.61 -18.04 6.83
N LYS A 230 -14.02 -18.83 5.94
CA LYS A 230 -12.57 -19.00 5.82
C LYS A 230 -12.16 -18.83 4.35
N PRO A 231 -11.16 -17.99 4.01
CA PRO A 231 -10.60 -16.96 4.89
C PRO A 231 -11.68 -15.99 5.38
N SER A 232 -11.54 -15.46 6.60
CA SER A 232 -12.51 -14.53 7.18
C SER A 232 -12.41 -13.18 6.47
N PRO A 233 -13.50 -12.63 5.93
CA PRO A 233 -13.50 -11.31 5.29
C PRO A 233 -13.25 -10.16 6.28
N HIS A 234 -13.44 -10.43 7.57
CA HIS A 234 -13.23 -9.51 8.68
C HIS A 234 -12.43 -10.24 9.73
N ASN A 235 -11.15 -10.47 9.45
CA ASN A 235 -10.29 -11.12 10.42
C ASN A 235 -9.67 -10.05 11.33
N TYR A 236 -10.07 -10.06 12.61
CA TYR A 236 -9.43 -9.25 13.65
C TYR A 236 -8.08 -9.86 14.09
N ASP A 237 -7.88 -11.16 13.89
CA ASP A 237 -6.67 -11.88 14.31
C ASP A 237 -5.56 -11.89 13.24
N TYR A 238 -5.85 -11.36 12.04
CA TYR A 238 -4.91 -11.31 10.91
C TYR A 238 -4.99 -9.92 10.28
N GLU A 239 -4.34 -8.93 10.91
CA GLU A 239 -4.17 -7.57 10.37
C GLU A 239 -3.61 -7.60 8.93
N GLU A 240 -2.95 -8.68 8.54
CA GLU A 240 -2.30 -8.87 7.25
C GLU A 240 -3.28 -9.00 6.06
N ILE A 241 -4.46 -9.62 6.19
CA ILE A 241 -5.30 -9.98 5.01
C ILE A 241 -5.93 -8.76 4.30
N TRP A 242 -6.04 -7.61 4.97
CA TRP A 242 -6.59 -6.39 4.38
C TRP A 242 -5.72 -5.84 3.24
N ASP A 243 -4.42 -6.14 3.28
CA ASP A 243 -3.44 -5.80 2.25
C ASP A 243 -3.15 -6.99 1.31
N HIS A 244 -4.06 -7.98 1.26
CA HIS A 244 -3.97 -9.15 0.37
C HIS A 244 -5.04 -9.13 -0.72
N TYR A 245 -4.63 -9.54 -1.92
CA TYR A 245 -5.43 -9.45 -3.14
C TYR A 245 -5.58 -10.84 -3.75
N LEU A 246 -6.82 -11.25 -4.03
CA LEU A 246 -7.10 -12.50 -4.72
C LEU A 246 -7.24 -12.26 -6.23
N PRO A 247 -6.43 -12.92 -7.09
CA PRO A 247 -6.56 -12.82 -8.55
C PRO A 247 -7.93 -13.28 -9.06
N GLU A 248 -8.40 -12.70 -10.16
CA GLU A 248 -9.75 -12.94 -10.72
C GLU A 248 -10.08 -14.41 -10.92
N GLN A 249 -9.12 -15.18 -11.45
CA GLN A 249 -9.31 -16.59 -11.76
C GLN A 249 -9.62 -17.47 -10.54
N LEU A 250 -9.34 -16.99 -9.32
CA LEU A 250 -9.60 -17.73 -8.08
C LEU A 250 -10.86 -17.23 -7.33
N GLN A 251 -11.44 -16.09 -7.72
CA GLN A 251 -12.54 -15.47 -6.99
C GLN A 251 -13.83 -16.31 -7.04
N GLY A 252 -14.11 -16.98 -8.15
CA GLY A 252 -15.26 -17.88 -8.27
C GLY A 252 -15.21 -19.05 -7.28
N ASN A 253 -14.03 -19.61 -7.04
CA ASN A 253 -13.82 -20.69 -6.07
C ASN A 253 -14.06 -20.20 -4.64
N LEU A 254 -13.59 -18.98 -4.32
CA LEU A 254 -13.85 -18.36 -3.02
C LEU A 254 -15.36 -18.18 -2.76
N PHE A 255 -16.13 -17.72 -3.75
CA PHE A 255 -17.58 -17.56 -3.61
C PHE A 255 -18.30 -18.89 -3.40
N ALA A 256 -17.90 -19.93 -4.12
CA ALA A 256 -18.44 -21.28 -3.92
C ALA A 256 -18.13 -21.82 -2.52
N GLN A 257 -16.91 -21.58 -2.03
CA GLN A 257 -16.47 -21.94 -0.69
C GLN A 257 -17.28 -21.22 0.40
N TRP A 258 -17.45 -19.91 0.30
CA TRP A 258 -18.27 -19.14 1.26
C TRP A 258 -19.74 -19.56 1.26
N LYS A 259 -20.31 -19.85 0.08
CA LYS A 259 -21.67 -20.37 -0.01
C LYS A 259 -21.82 -21.69 0.74
N LYS A 260 -20.89 -22.63 0.53
CA LYS A 260 -20.88 -23.91 1.25
C LYS A 260 -20.76 -23.71 2.77
N GLN A 261 -19.85 -22.84 3.21
CA GLN A 261 -19.65 -22.52 4.63
C GLN A 261 -20.92 -21.91 5.26
N LEU A 262 -21.61 -21.01 4.55
CA LEU A 262 -22.87 -20.45 5.01
C LEU A 262 -23.97 -21.51 5.12
N ASP A 263 -24.10 -22.40 4.14
CA ASP A 263 -25.10 -23.46 4.15
C ASP A 263 -24.85 -24.46 5.30
N GLU A 264 -23.59 -24.81 5.54
CA GLU A 264 -23.19 -25.66 6.68
C GLU A 264 -23.44 -24.98 8.03
N PHE A 265 -23.18 -23.67 8.13
CA PHE A 265 -23.46 -22.89 9.32
C PHE A 265 -24.96 -22.87 9.62
N LYS A 266 -25.80 -22.58 8.61
CA LYS A 266 -27.26 -22.57 8.74
C LYS A 266 -27.83 -23.91 9.21
N ARG A 267 -27.27 -25.05 8.75
CA ARG A 267 -27.71 -26.39 9.19
C ARG A 267 -27.39 -26.69 10.65
N LYS A 268 -26.42 -25.98 11.24
CA LYS A 268 -25.99 -26.16 12.64
C LYS A 268 -26.69 -25.20 13.59
N LEU A 269 -27.40 -24.20 13.07
CA LEU A 269 -28.23 -23.31 13.89
C LEU A 269 -29.48 -24.09 14.36
N PRO A 270 -29.79 -24.05 15.67
CA PRO A 270 -30.93 -24.75 16.25
C PRO A 270 -32.29 -24.20 15.79
#